data_AF-A0AAV5IGK3-F1
#
_entry.id   AF-A0AAV5IGK3-F1
#
_cell.length_a   1.000
_cell.length_b   1.000
_cell.length_c   1.000
_cell.angle_alpha   90.00
_cell.angle_beta   90.00
_cell.angle_gamma   90.00
#
_symmetry.space_group_name_H-M   'P 1'
#
loop_
_entity.id
_entity.type
_entity.pdbx_description
1 polymer ?
#
loop_
_entity_poly.entity_id
_entity_poly.type
_entity_poly.pdbx_seq_one_letter_code
_entity_poly.pdbx_strand_id
1 'polypeptide(L)'
;MVVMVVMMVILPSSTVTAISNISLENCPQTCGNVSVPYPFGIGSPECAKNKDFLLNCSQSDLFYGNILIYNISIENGTITGGIWRAYNCDNESYLWQRNISLRISPFTISHTQNKLIGLGCDTVASMSDNLGGFGSGCFAVCNYRDDIESDGSCSGFGCCQTSIPKHLNSLNFWVSSFYNHRYVSGFNPCSYAYVVENSFNISTINFLGHPNETLTSTPAVLEWVVGKQHCQAREGFTGNPYLLNGCQGGFGSVYKAVLADNIEVAVKKAKDVDKERINEEFQHEISIVSQVNHKNVVKLLGLCLETKVPLLVYEFISNGTLYHHIHDKRSHVLRSWKNRLRIAAEIALALDYLHSLADPPIIHGDVKSMNVLLDDHYTAKVSDFGASVLISPNQTGIGSKIQGTLGYLDPEYLMTGNLTTKSDVYSFGVVLVELLTGEKPTSGVRDGEKRNIIQYFILSIEDGRIAQVLNFEPADDEEMKEVEEVAELVKRCLNGSSLKRPTMKEVAEELARLKRLSDNVWAKEENKEAECLLGESSSYNYESNTKMEQMETYTVHTTFDIEQASTLSI
;
A
#
# COMPACT_ATOMS: atom_id res chain seq x y z
N MET A 1 -12.00 25.68 49.12
CA MET A 1 -12.88 25.33 47.98
C MET A 1 -12.71 26.41 46.94
N VAL A 2 -11.88 26.18 45.92
CA VAL A 2 -11.71 27.07 44.77
C VAL A 2 -12.45 26.40 43.62
N VAL A 3 -13.50 27.06 43.13
CA VAL A 3 -14.34 26.58 42.03
C VAL A 3 -13.56 26.79 40.73
N MET A 4 -13.11 25.71 40.11
CA MET A 4 -12.60 25.73 38.73
C MET A 4 -13.79 25.86 37.77
N VAL A 5 -13.93 27.04 37.17
CA VAL A 5 -14.85 27.27 36.05
C VAL A 5 -14.20 26.68 34.80
N VAL A 6 -14.73 25.55 34.34
CA VAL A 6 -14.37 24.94 33.05
C VAL A 6 -15.05 25.76 31.95
N MET A 7 -14.30 26.60 31.25
CA MET A 7 -14.74 27.19 29.99
C MET A 7 -14.68 26.12 28.91
N MET A 8 -15.83 25.58 28.52
CA MET A 8 -15.98 24.83 27.27
C MET A 8 -15.78 25.79 26.09
N VAL A 9 -14.60 25.75 25.49
CA VAL A 9 -14.35 26.34 24.17
C VAL A 9 -14.95 25.37 23.16
N ILE A 10 -16.10 25.74 22.58
CA ILE A 10 -16.68 25.07 21.42
C ILE A 10 -15.76 25.41 20.23
N LEU A 11 -14.90 24.48 19.85
CA LEU A 11 -14.12 24.58 18.61
C LEU A 11 -15.08 24.38 17.42
N PRO A 12 -14.97 25.20 16.36
CA PRO A 12 -15.73 24.96 15.14
C PRO A 12 -15.30 23.61 14.57
N SER A 13 -16.27 22.79 14.18
CA SER A 13 -16.07 21.54 13.45
C SER A 13 -15.29 21.82 12.16
N SER A 14 -14.00 21.50 12.14
CA SER A 14 -13.17 21.54 10.95
C SER A 14 -13.72 20.53 9.95
N THR A 15 -14.21 21.02 8.82
CA THR A 15 -14.53 20.18 7.67
C THR A 15 -13.25 19.50 7.19
N VAL A 16 -13.23 18.16 7.24
CA VAL A 16 -12.19 17.31 6.66
C VAL A 16 -12.11 17.65 5.17
N THR A 17 -10.99 18.21 4.74
CA THR A 17 -10.69 18.46 3.33
C THR A 17 -10.10 17.17 2.76
N ALA A 18 -10.73 16.66 1.70
CA ALA A 18 -10.34 15.41 1.06
C ALA A 18 -8.88 15.49 0.54
N ILE A 19 -8.12 14.43 0.81
CA ILE A 19 -6.73 14.25 0.40
C ILE A 19 -6.69 14.12 -1.13
N SER A 20 -5.86 14.93 -1.78
CA SER A 20 -5.60 14.88 -3.23
C SER A 20 -4.76 13.65 -3.60
N ASN A 21 -5.16 12.96 -4.66
CA ASN A 21 -4.63 11.67 -5.08
C ASN A 21 -3.28 11.77 -5.84
N ILE A 22 -2.49 10.71 -5.71
CA ILE A 22 -1.16 10.45 -6.27
C ILE A 22 -1.11 10.70 -7.79
N SER A 23 -0.15 11.52 -8.25
CA SER A 23 0.03 11.84 -9.67
C SER A 23 1.11 10.97 -10.33
N LEU A 24 0.80 10.41 -11.50
CA LEU A 24 1.81 10.18 -12.54
C LEU A 24 1.89 11.48 -13.37
N GLU A 25 3.10 11.99 -13.61
CA GLU A 25 3.31 13.17 -14.44
C GLU A 25 2.58 13.02 -15.80
N ASN A 26 1.79 14.04 -16.17
CA ASN A 26 0.99 14.13 -17.41
C ASN A 26 -0.35 13.37 -17.49
N CYS A 27 -0.86 12.82 -16.39
CA CYS A 27 -2.16 12.13 -16.38
C CYS A 27 -3.34 13.00 -15.89
N PRO A 28 -4.49 13.06 -16.59
CA PRO A 28 -5.67 13.79 -16.13
C PRO A 28 -6.18 13.26 -14.78
N GLN A 29 -6.40 14.18 -13.83
CA GLN A 29 -6.79 13.86 -12.45
C GLN A 29 -8.30 13.99 -12.18
N THR A 30 -9.04 14.59 -13.09
CA THR A 30 -10.48 14.78 -12.97
C THR A 30 -11.18 14.59 -14.31
N CYS A 31 -12.44 14.17 -14.24
CA CYS A 31 -13.36 14.19 -15.37
C CYS A 31 -14.64 14.86 -14.88
N GLY A 32 -14.90 16.08 -15.37
CA GLY A 32 -15.97 16.91 -14.82
C GLY A 32 -15.78 17.15 -13.32
N ASN A 33 -16.75 16.72 -12.53
CA ASN A 33 -16.75 16.86 -11.07
C ASN A 33 -16.19 15.62 -10.33
N VAL A 34 -15.77 14.59 -11.07
CA VAL A 34 -15.29 13.34 -10.46
C VAL A 34 -13.77 13.34 -10.41
N SER A 35 -13.22 13.14 -9.21
CA SER A 35 -11.78 12.92 -9.00
C SER A 35 -11.40 11.50 -9.43
N VAL A 36 -10.28 11.35 -10.14
CA VAL A 36 -9.78 10.06 -10.63
C VAL A 36 -8.42 9.76 -9.99
N PRO A 37 -8.42 9.13 -8.81
CA PRO A 37 -7.22 8.62 -8.16
C PRO A 37 -6.55 7.49 -8.92
N TYR A 38 -5.23 7.38 -8.83
CA TYR A 38 -4.54 6.10 -8.99
C TYR A 38 -5.11 5.06 -7.99
N PRO A 39 -5.41 3.79 -8.39
CA PRO A 39 -4.95 3.08 -9.59
C PRO A 39 -5.76 3.36 -10.87
N PHE A 40 -6.84 4.15 -10.80
CA PHE A 40 -7.63 4.55 -11.97
C PHE A 40 -6.90 5.62 -12.78
N GLY A 41 -7.16 5.64 -14.07
CA GLY A 41 -6.59 6.63 -14.98
C GLY A 41 -7.47 6.89 -16.18
N ILE A 42 -7.28 8.05 -16.81
CA ILE A 42 -7.99 8.44 -18.05
C ILE A 42 -6.96 8.76 -19.13
N GLY A 43 -7.32 8.50 -20.38
CA GLY A 43 -6.59 8.98 -21.56
C GLY A 43 -5.56 7.98 -22.07
N SER A 44 -4.47 7.78 -21.32
CA SER A 44 -3.40 6.84 -21.70
C SER A 44 -3.43 5.58 -20.81
N PRO A 45 -3.14 4.37 -21.35
CA PRO A 45 -2.98 3.16 -20.54
C PRO A 45 -1.93 3.28 -19.43
N GLU A 46 -0.95 4.17 -19.58
CA GLU A 46 0.08 4.42 -18.58
C GLU A 46 -0.43 5.21 -17.36
N CYS A 47 -1.58 5.88 -17.50
CA CYS A 47 -2.20 6.64 -16.42
C CYS A 47 -3.00 5.78 -15.44
N ALA A 48 -3.23 4.52 -15.77
CA ALA A 48 -3.90 3.56 -14.91
C ALA A 48 -2.93 2.42 -14.55
N LYS A 49 -3.16 1.74 -13.43
CA LYS A 49 -2.32 0.59 -13.02
C LYS A 49 -2.23 -0.49 -14.11
N ASN A 50 -3.35 -0.75 -14.78
CA ASN A 50 -3.47 -1.63 -15.93
C ASN A 50 -4.76 -1.29 -16.71
N LYS A 51 -5.08 -2.05 -17.76
CA LYS A 51 -6.27 -1.84 -18.59
C LYS A 51 -7.60 -1.97 -17.84
N ASP A 52 -7.64 -2.72 -16.74
CA ASP A 52 -8.86 -2.93 -15.95
C ASP A 52 -9.24 -1.71 -15.10
N PHE A 53 -8.30 -0.79 -14.90
CA PHE A 53 -8.48 0.47 -14.17
C PHE A 53 -8.58 1.70 -15.10
N LEU A 54 -8.52 1.50 -16.42
CA LEU A 54 -8.63 2.57 -17.39
C LEU A 54 -10.09 3.01 -17.53
N LEU A 55 -10.35 4.30 -17.32
CA LEU A 55 -11.66 4.93 -17.42
C LEU A 55 -11.76 5.79 -18.68
N ASN A 56 -12.98 5.99 -19.16
CA ASN A 56 -13.26 6.85 -20.30
C ASN A 56 -13.94 8.13 -19.85
N CYS A 57 -13.41 9.28 -20.23
CA CYS A 57 -14.02 10.58 -19.96
C CYS A 57 -14.55 11.19 -21.26
N SER A 58 -15.85 11.45 -21.33
CA SER A 58 -16.49 12.07 -22.50
C SER A 58 -17.39 13.21 -22.06
N GLN A 59 -17.15 14.43 -22.57
CA GLN A 59 -17.99 15.61 -22.31
C GLN A 59 -18.23 15.87 -20.79
N SER A 60 -17.20 15.64 -19.97
CA SER A 60 -17.23 15.75 -18.48
C SER A 60 -17.89 14.60 -17.73
N ASP A 61 -18.42 13.60 -18.42
CA ASP A 61 -18.96 12.39 -17.80
C ASP A 61 -17.91 11.26 -17.80
N LEU A 62 -17.74 10.63 -16.65
CA LEU A 62 -16.77 9.55 -16.44
C LEU A 62 -17.45 8.19 -16.59
N PHE A 63 -16.84 7.28 -17.34
CA PHE A 63 -17.41 5.97 -17.65
C PHE A 63 -16.44 4.82 -17.39
N TYR A 64 -17.01 3.72 -16.91
CA TYR A 64 -16.39 2.40 -16.96
C TYR A 64 -17.24 1.47 -17.84
N GLY A 65 -16.76 1.15 -19.04
CA GLY A 65 -17.59 0.50 -20.06
C GLY A 65 -18.83 1.35 -20.36
N ASN A 66 -20.01 0.84 -20.03
CA ASN A 66 -21.30 1.53 -20.20
C ASN A 66 -21.88 2.12 -18.89
N ILE A 67 -21.11 2.06 -17.79
CA ILE A 67 -21.55 2.54 -16.48
C ILE A 67 -21.04 3.97 -16.30
N LEU A 68 -21.96 4.90 -16.08
CA LEU A 68 -21.65 6.27 -15.69
C LEU A 68 -21.20 6.29 -14.23
N ILE A 69 -20.02 6.85 -13.96
CA ILE A 69 -19.40 6.92 -12.64
C ILE A 69 -19.69 8.28 -12.00
N TYR A 70 -20.24 8.26 -10.79
CA TYR A 70 -20.55 9.46 -10.01
C TYR A 70 -19.47 9.79 -8.98
N ASN A 71 -18.83 8.76 -8.41
CA ASN A 71 -17.82 8.94 -7.37
C ASN A 71 -16.85 7.75 -7.31
N ILE A 72 -15.60 8.02 -6.92
CA ILE A 72 -14.55 7.03 -6.67
C ILE A 72 -14.00 7.27 -5.27
N SER A 73 -14.03 6.24 -4.40
CA SER A 73 -13.47 6.29 -3.05
C SER A 73 -12.33 5.28 -2.92
N ILE A 74 -11.12 5.78 -2.70
CA ILE A 74 -9.94 4.94 -2.39
C ILE A 74 -10.01 4.39 -0.97
N GLU A 75 -10.36 5.25 0.00
CA GLU A 75 -10.49 4.90 1.42
C GLU A 75 -11.46 3.73 1.64
N ASN A 76 -12.62 3.77 0.98
CA ASN A 76 -13.64 2.72 1.14
C ASN A 76 -13.47 1.57 0.13
N GLY A 77 -12.58 1.68 -0.87
CA GLY A 77 -12.48 0.72 -1.96
C GLY A 77 -13.78 0.60 -2.76
N THR A 78 -14.49 1.71 -2.97
CA THR A 78 -15.79 1.72 -3.67
C THR A 78 -15.84 2.69 -4.85
N ILE A 79 -16.74 2.41 -5.78
CA ILE A 79 -17.17 3.29 -6.86
C ILE A 79 -18.69 3.35 -6.85
N THR A 80 -19.26 4.55 -6.95
CA THR A 80 -20.69 4.72 -7.16
C THR A 80 -20.96 4.96 -8.63
N GLY A 81 -21.78 4.10 -9.24
CA GLY A 81 -22.11 4.18 -10.66
C GLY A 81 -23.60 3.98 -10.96
N GLY A 82 -24.04 4.46 -12.13
CA GLY A 82 -25.41 4.36 -12.61
C GLY A 82 -25.73 2.99 -13.18
N ILE A 83 -26.59 2.23 -12.50
CA ILE A 83 -27.09 0.93 -12.95
C ILE A 83 -28.46 1.12 -13.61
N TRP A 84 -28.61 0.61 -14.82
CA TRP A 84 -29.83 0.71 -15.61
C TRP A 84 -30.96 -0.16 -15.05
N ARG A 85 -32.19 0.36 -15.03
CA ARG A 85 -33.37 -0.38 -14.58
C ARG A 85 -33.76 -1.54 -15.50
N ALA A 86 -34.45 -2.53 -14.94
CA ALA A 86 -35.27 -3.49 -15.70
C ALA A 86 -36.74 -3.05 -15.64
N TYR A 87 -37.53 -3.29 -16.69
CA TYR A 87 -38.94 -2.95 -16.68
C TYR A 87 -39.78 -3.90 -17.54
N ASN A 88 -41.06 -4.03 -17.21
CA ASN A 88 -42.02 -4.86 -17.93
C ASN A 88 -43.35 -4.11 -18.02
N CYS A 89 -43.86 -3.88 -19.23
CA CYS A 89 -45.09 -3.11 -19.46
C CYS A 89 -46.11 -3.93 -20.24
N ASP A 90 -47.40 -3.65 -20.03
CA ASP A 90 -48.48 -4.22 -20.81
C ASP A 90 -48.34 -3.80 -22.29
N ASN A 91 -48.52 -4.75 -23.20
CA ASN A 91 -48.44 -4.61 -24.67
C ASN A 91 -47.10 -4.25 -25.35
N GLU A 92 -45.99 -4.07 -24.63
CA GLU A 92 -44.67 -3.91 -25.27
C GLU A 92 -43.57 -4.66 -24.52
N SER A 93 -42.92 -5.63 -25.18
CA SER A 93 -41.83 -6.45 -24.62
C SER A 93 -40.50 -5.70 -24.57
N TYR A 94 -40.43 -4.58 -23.88
CA TYR A 94 -39.16 -3.91 -23.66
C TYR A 94 -38.40 -4.55 -22.50
N LEU A 95 -37.17 -4.97 -22.77
CA LEU A 95 -36.07 -5.18 -21.80
C LEU A 95 -36.46 -5.56 -20.35
N TRP A 96 -37.13 -6.70 -20.19
CA TRP A 96 -37.57 -7.26 -18.89
C TRP A 96 -36.42 -7.76 -18.02
N GLN A 97 -35.26 -8.05 -18.62
CA GLN A 97 -34.07 -8.55 -17.93
C GLN A 97 -32.88 -7.61 -18.08
N ARG A 98 -32.12 -7.49 -16.99
CA ARG A 98 -30.82 -6.85 -16.91
C ARG A 98 -29.79 -7.83 -16.39
N ASN A 99 -28.65 -7.88 -17.05
CA ASN A 99 -27.50 -8.67 -16.62
C ASN A 99 -26.37 -7.70 -16.30
N ILE A 100 -25.89 -7.77 -15.06
CA ILE A 100 -24.64 -7.15 -14.64
C ILE A 100 -23.60 -8.26 -14.55
N SER A 101 -22.79 -8.37 -15.60
CA SER A 101 -21.65 -9.29 -15.64
C SER A 101 -20.40 -8.57 -15.13
N LEU A 102 -19.86 -9.02 -14.01
CA LEU A 102 -18.62 -8.51 -13.40
C LEU A 102 -17.45 -9.50 -13.57
N ARG A 103 -17.57 -10.39 -14.58
CA ARG A 103 -16.63 -11.49 -14.79
C ARG A 103 -15.25 -11.07 -15.30
N ILE A 104 -15.11 -9.85 -15.82
CA ILE A 104 -13.86 -9.33 -16.42
C ILE A 104 -13.59 -7.90 -15.92
N SER A 105 -13.72 -7.67 -14.62
CA SER A 105 -13.64 -6.33 -14.03
C SER A 105 -13.15 -6.39 -12.58
N PRO A 106 -12.47 -5.34 -12.05
CA PRO A 106 -12.09 -5.31 -10.64
C PRO A 106 -13.29 -5.09 -9.72
N PHE A 107 -14.50 -4.88 -10.27
CA PHE A 107 -15.70 -4.53 -9.51
C PHE A 107 -16.51 -5.76 -9.02
N THR A 108 -17.14 -5.61 -7.86
CA THR A 108 -18.18 -6.49 -7.29
C THR A 108 -19.33 -5.63 -6.76
N ILE A 109 -20.58 -6.07 -6.93
CA ILE A 109 -21.72 -5.34 -6.33
C ILE A 109 -21.65 -5.48 -4.81
N SER A 110 -21.68 -4.35 -4.10
CA SER A 110 -21.71 -4.36 -2.64
C SER A 110 -23.05 -4.91 -2.15
N HIS A 111 -23.01 -6.02 -1.44
CA HIS A 111 -24.20 -6.64 -0.87
C HIS A 111 -24.70 -5.94 0.41
N THR A 112 -23.84 -5.15 1.06
CA THR A 112 -24.14 -4.41 2.28
C THR A 112 -24.61 -2.99 2.01
N GLN A 113 -24.21 -2.40 0.88
CA GLN A 113 -24.52 -1.02 0.54
C GLN A 113 -25.63 -0.88 -0.49
N ASN A 114 -26.05 -1.98 -1.12
CA ASN A 114 -27.12 -1.97 -2.11
C ASN A 114 -28.28 -2.90 -1.74
N LYS A 115 -29.43 -2.60 -2.33
CA LYS A 115 -30.66 -3.38 -2.29
C LYS A 115 -31.30 -3.47 -3.66
N LEU A 116 -32.10 -4.52 -3.86
CA LEU A 116 -33.00 -4.63 -5.01
C LEU A 116 -34.36 -4.07 -4.60
N ILE A 117 -34.94 -3.24 -5.47
CA ILE A 117 -36.29 -2.69 -5.30
C ILE A 117 -37.14 -3.06 -6.51
N GLY A 118 -38.34 -3.56 -6.27
CA GLY A 118 -39.41 -3.69 -7.25
C GLY A 118 -40.46 -2.59 -7.06
N LEU A 119 -40.87 -1.95 -8.15
CA LEU A 119 -41.88 -0.87 -8.13
C LEU A 119 -43.02 -1.19 -9.09
N GLY A 120 -44.25 -1.05 -8.59
CA GLY A 120 -45.49 -1.29 -9.33
C GLY A 120 -46.50 -2.13 -8.55
N CYS A 121 -47.67 -2.30 -9.13
CA CYS A 121 -48.68 -3.28 -8.73
C CYS A 121 -48.56 -4.51 -9.61
N ASP A 122 -49.05 -5.66 -9.16
CA ASP A 122 -48.90 -6.91 -9.92
C ASP A 122 -47.44 -7.17 -10.33
N THR A 123 -46.51 -6.98 -9.40
CA THR A 123 -45.07 -6.87 -9.71
C THR A 123 -44.25 -7.89 -8.93
N VAL A 124 -43.32 -8.55 -9.62
CA VAL A 124 -42.32 -9.46 -9.04
C VAL A 124 -40.95 -9.04 -9.54
N ALA A 125 -40.13 -8.50 -8.63
CA ALA A 125 -38.72 -8.21 -8.88
C ALA A 125 -37.88 -9.40 -8.42
N SER A 126 -37.03 -9.92 -9.31
CA SER A 126 -36.25 -11.12 -9.07
C SER A 126 -34.80 -10.90 -9.44
N MET A 127 -33.91 -11.65 -8.80
CA MET A 127 -32.49 -11.67 -9.07
C MET A 127 -31.89 -13.06 -8.91
N SER A 128 -30.83 -13.33 -9.66
CA SER A 128 -30.06 -14.57 -9.64
C SER A 128 -28.62 -14.35 -10.10
N ASP A 129 -27.74 -15.34 -9.95
CA ASP A 129 -26.45 -15.36 -10.66
C ASP A 129 -26.63 -15.88 -12.09
N ASN A 130 -25.57 -15.81 -12.88
CA ASN A 130 -25.48 -16.42 -14.20
C ASN A 130 -25.49 -17.96 -14.18
N LEU A 131 -25.33 -18.60 -13.02
CA LEU A 131 -25.32 -20.06 -12.89
C LEU A 131 -26.69 -20.63 -12.46
N GLY A 132 -27.65 -19.78 -12.09
CA GLY A 132 -28.93 -20.18 -11.52
C GLY A 132 -28.81 -20.84 -10.14
N GLY A 133 -27.66 -20.71 -9.48
CA GLY A 133 -27.33 -21.38 -8.22
C GLY A 133 -28.02 -20.75 -7.00
N PHE A 134 -28.49 -19.50 -7.13
CA PHE A 134 -29.32 -18.83 -6.14
C PHE A 134 -30.39 -17.97 -6.84
N GLY A 135 -31.55 -17.82 -6.20
CA GLY A 135 -32.59 -16.88 -6.61
C GLY A 135 -33.14 -16.15 -5.39
N SER A 136 -33.27 -14.84 -5.49
CA SER A 136 -33.92 -14.00 -4.48
C SER A 136 -34.83 -12.98 -5.17
N GLY A 137 -35.79 -12.42 -4.47
CA GLY A 137 -36.72 -11.47 -5.04
C GLY A 137 -37.68 -10.92 -4.00
N CYS A 138 -38.52 -10.01 -4.44
CA CYS A 138 -39.65 -9.50 -3.69
C CYS A 138 -40.82 -9.29 -4.64
N PHE A 139 -42.02 -9.14 -4.09
CA PHE A 139 -43.22 -8.87 -4.87
C PHE A 139 -44.01 -7.71 -4.26
N ALA A 140 -44.74 -7.00 -5.11
CA ALA A 140 -45.64 -5.93 -4.72
C ALA A 140 -47.02 -6.17 -5.35
N VAL A 141 -48.07 -6.03 -4.53
CA VAL A 141 -49.46 -6.29 -4.90
C VAL A 141 -50.35 -5.13 -4.45
N CYS A 142 -51.24 -4.70 -5.34
CA CYS A 142 -52.28 -3.72 -5.08
C CYS A 142 -53.41 -3.92 -6.08
N ASN A 143 -54.64 -3.61 -5.69
CA ASN A 143 -55.82 -3.68 -6.55
C ASN A 143 -56.27 -2.29 -6.99
N TYR A 144 -56.02 -1.28 -6.16
CA TYR A 144 -56.39 0.10 -6.39
C TYR A 144 -55.20 1.03 -6.17
N ARG A 145 -55.28 2.25 -6.72
CA ARG A 145 -54.25 3.28 -6.56
C ARG A 145 -54.07 3.68 -5.10
N ASP A 146 -55.14 3.66 -4.32
CA ASP A 146 -55.13 4.07 -2.91
C ASP A 146 -54.49 3.02 -1.98
N ASP A 147 -54.25 1.79 -2.48
CA ASP A 147 -53.55 0.75 -1.72
C ASP A 147 -52.04 1.04 -1.61
N ILE A 148 -51.52 1.93 -2.43
CA ILE A 148 -50.09 2.21 -2.57
C ILE A 148 -49.57 2.99 -1.36
N GLU A 149 -48.51 2.49 -0.75
CA GLU A 149 -47.85 3.14 0.39
C GLU A 149 -47.25 4.50 -0.01
N SER A 150 -47.80 5.58 0.55
CA SER A 150 -47.31 6.96 0.34
C SER A 150 -46.17 7.36 1.28
N ASP A 151 -45.91 6.56 2.31
CA ASP A 151 -44.89 6.83 3.34
C ASP A 151 -43.48 6.35 2.96
N GLY A 152 -43.34 5.65 1.82
CA GLY A 152 -42.07 5.13 1.33
C GLY A 152 -41.57 3.88 2.06
N SER A 153 -42.40 3.21 2.87
CA SER A 153 -42.02 2.02 3.64
C SER A 153 -41.67 0.80 2.77
N CYS A 154 -42.23 0.70 1.56
CA CYS A 154 -41.90 -0.28 0.54
C CYS A 154 -42.03 -1.73 1.03
N SER A 155 -43.19 -2.04 1.63
CA SER A 155 -43.45 -3.28 2.37
C SER A 155 -44.25 -4.32 1.58
N GLY A 156 -44.49 -4.09 0.29
CA GLY A 156 -45.24 -4.99 -0.60
C GLY A 156 -46.48 -4.36 -1.24
N PHE A 157 -46.82 -3.11 -0.93
CA PHE A 157 -47.95 -2.41 -1.54
C PHE A 157 -47.46 -1.30 -2.47
N GLY A 158 -47.42 -1.60 -3.77
CA GLY A 158 -46.88 -0.70 -4.81
C GLY A 158 -45.34 -0.63 -4.88
N CYS A 159 -44.65 -1.12 -3.86
CA CYS A 159 -43.19 -1.20 -3.79
C CYS A 159 -42.77 -2.41 -2.93
N CYS A 160 -41.67 -3.06 -3.29
CA CYS A 160 -41.02 -4.07 -2.47
C CYS A 160 -39.50 -3.91 -2.50
N GLN A 161 -38.81 -4.33 -1.44
CA GLN A 161 -37.35 -4.35 -1.41
C GLN A 161 -36.81 -5.66 -0.83
N THR A 162 -35.60 -6.04 -1.25
CA THR A 162 -34.88 -7.20 -0.70
C THR A 162 -33.36 -6.98 -0.77
N SER A 163 -32.62 -7.63 0.12
CA SER A 163 -31.16 -7.52 0.19
C SER A 163 -30.47 -8.32 -0.93
N ILE A 164 -29.33 -7.82 -1.41
CA ILE A 164 -28.50 -8.53 -2.37
C ILE A 164 -27.71 -9.64 -1.65
N PRO A 165 -27.68 -10.88 -2.16
CA PRO A 165 -26.89 -11.95 -1.55
C PRO A 165 -25.39 -11.71 -1.59
N LYS A 166 -24.65 -12.38 -0.69
CA LYS A 166 -23.18 -12.31 -0.61
C LYS A 166 -22.52 -13.06 -1.77
N HIS A 167 -21.29 -12.65 -2.10
CA HIS A 167 -20.36 -13.36 -3.00
C HIS A 167 -20.83 -13.53 -4.46
N LEU A 168 -21.50 -12.53 -5.02
CA LEU A 168 -21.97 -12.57 -6.39
C LEU A 168 -20.92 -12.09 -7.39
N ASN A 169 -20.48 -12.98 -8.28
CA ASN A 169 -19.63 -12.65 -9.43
C ASN A 169 -20.41 -12.07 -10.62
N SER A 170 -21.73 -12.16 -10.57
CA SER A 170 -22.65 -11.60 -11.56
C SER A 170 -24.01 -11.47 -10.91
N LEU A 171 -24.73 -10.42 -11.26
CA LEU A 171 -26.10 -10.20 -10.82
C LEU A 171 -27.00 -10.06 -12.05
N ASN A 172 -27.86 -11.05 -12.25
CA ASN A 172 -29.02 -10.90 -13.11
C ASN A 172 -30.17 -10.40 -12.27
N PHE A 173 -30.91 -9.42 -12.77
CA PHE A 173 -32.18 -9.05 -12.19
C PHE A 173 -33.19 -8.75 -13.28
N TRP A 174 -34.44 -9.07 -13.00
CA TRP A 174 -35.55 -8.89 -13.93
C TRP A 174 -36.81 -8.55 -13.15
N VAL A 175 -37.78 -8.06 -13.90
CA VAL A 175 -39.11 -7.81 -13.35
C VAL A 175 -40.15 -8.51 -14.20
N SER A 176 -41.15 -9.05 -13.53
CA SER A 176 -42.29 -9.74 -14.15
C SER A 176 -43.57 -9.35 -13.43
N SER A 177 -44.70 -9.77 -13.97
CA SER A 177 -46.03 -9.52 -13.42
C SER A 177 -46.79 -10.81 -13.22
N PHE A 178 -47.60 -10.94 -12.17
CA PHE A 178 -48.37 -12.18 -11.94
C PHE A 178 -49.50 -12.33 -12.96
N TYR A 179 -50.14 -11.24 -13.35
CA TYR A 179 -51.33 -11.24 -14.22
C TYR A 179 -51.17 -10.38 -15.47
N ASN A 180 -49.93 -10.12 -15.91
CA ASN A 180 -49.62 -9.26 -17.06
C ASN A 180 -50.31 -7.89 -16.97
N HIS A 181 -50.34 -7.31 -15.76
CA HIS A 181 -50.97 -6.03 -15.44
C HIS A 181 -52.47 -5.96 -15.76
N ARG A 182 -53.12 -7.08 -16.09
CA ARG A 182 -54.50 -7.12 -16.60
C ARG A 182 -55.52 -6.40 -15.70
N TYR A 183 -55.31 -6.47 -14.39
CA TYR A 183 -56.23 -5.90 -13.40
C TYR A 183 -55.81 -4.51 -12.89
N VAL A 184 -54.61 -4.04 -13.24
CA VAL A 184 -54.03 -2.78 -12.76
C VAL A 184 -53.62 -1.83 -13.89
N SER A 185 -53.75 -2.24 -15.15
CA SER A 185 -53.31 -1.48 -16.34
C SER A 185 -53.92 -0.08 -16.44
N GLY A 186 -55.09 0.15 -15.82
CA GLY A 186 -55.72 1.47 -15.75
C GLY A 186 -54.94 2.52 -14.95
N PHE A 187 -54.00 2.11 -14.09
CA PHE A 187 -53.18 3.04 -13.29
C PHE A 187 -51.72 2.61 -13.09
N ASN A 188 -51.38 1.35 -13.35
CA ASN A 188 -50.03 0.81 -13.30
C ASN A 188 -49.78 -0.07 -14.56
N PRO A 189 -49.41 0.55 -15.69
CA PRO A 189 -49.17 -0.19 -16.93
C PRO A 189 -47.80 -0.88 -16.99
N CYS A 190 -46.90 -0.58 -16.04
CA CYS A 190 -45.54 -1.04 -16.03
C CYS A 190 -45.04 -1.39 -14.61
N SER A 191 -44.21 -2.41 -14.55
CA SER A 191 -43.38 -2.77 -13.39
C SER A 191 -41.93 -2.41 -13.65
N TYR A 192 -41.20 -2.07 -12.60
CA TYR A 192 -39.79 -1.72 -12.67
C TYR A 192 -38.98 -2.46 -11.59
N ALA A 193 -37.72 -2.76 -11.88
CA ALA A 193 -36.75 -3.22 -10.90
C ALA A 193 -35.46 -2.39 -10.97
N TYR A 194 -34.95 -2.03 -9.79
CA TYR A 194 -33.75 -1.22 -9.62
C TYR A 194 -32.80 -1.86 -8.62
N VAL A 195 -31.50 -1.76 -8.92
CA VAL A 195 -30.44 -1.96 -7.94
C VAL A 195 -29.98 -0.58 -7.49
N VAL A 196 -30.12 -0.29 -6.20
CA VAL A 196 -29.86 1.04 -5.64
C VAL A 196 -29.03 0.95 -4.37
N GLU A 197 -28.29 2.01 -4.07
CA GLU A 197 -27.67 2.18 -2.75
C GLU A 197 -28.72 2.30 -1.63
N ASN A 198 -28.38 1.86 -0.42
CA ASN A 198 -29.33 1.76 0.69
C ASN A 198 -29.90 3.10 1.14
N SER A 199 -29.12 4.18 1.00
CA SER A 199 -29.51 5.58 1.28
C SER A 199 -30.51 6.16 0.28
N PHE A 200 -30.77 5.46 -0.83
CA PHE A 200 -31.60 5.99 -1.90
C PHE A 200 -33.05 6.22 -1.44
N ASN A 201 -33.54 7.43 -1.67
CA ASN A 201 -34.91 7.82 -1.35
C ASN A 201 -35.87 7.38 -2.48
N ILE A 202 -36.64 6.34 -2.22
CA ILE A 202 -37.57 5.71 -3.18
C ILE A 202 -38.66 6.68 -3.64
N SER A 203 -39.08 7.62 -2.80
CA SER A 203 -40.12 8.60 -3.10
C SER A 203 -39.75 9.56 -4.23
N THR A 204 -38.50 9.56 -4.68
CA THR A 204 -38.05 10.33 -5.85
C THR A 204 -38.46 9.69 -7.18
N ILE A 205 -38.93 8.43 -7.19
CA ILE A 205 -39.32 7.72 -8.41
C ILE A 205 -40.83 7.80 -8.61
N ASN A 206 -41.26 8.29 -9.78
CA ASN A 206 -42.65 8.22 -10.21
C ASN A 206 -43.01 6.82 -10.72
N PHE A 207 -43.28 5.87 -9.83
CA PHE A 207 -43.49 4.46 -10.19
C PHE A 207 -44.82 4.13 -10.89
N LEU A 208 -45.71 5.12 -11.06
CA LEU A 208 -46.94 4.98 -11.86
C LEU A 208 -46.80 5.53 -13.29
N GLY A 209 -45.66 6.14 -13.61
CA GLY A 209 -45.39 6.71 -14.92
C GLY A 209 -44.97 5.67 -15.97
N HIS A 210 -45.08 6.06 -17.25
CA HIS A 210 -44.49 5.31 -18.35
C HIS A 210 -42.95 5.33 -18.28
N PRO A 211 -42.25 4.46 -19.03
CA PRO A 211 -40.78 4.39 -18.99
C PRO A 211 -40.07 5.72 -19.28
N ASN A 212 -40.68 6.62 -20.04
CA ASN A 212 -40.12 7.93 -20.36
C ASN A 212 -40.22 8.94 -19.20
N GLU A 213 -40.99 8.62 -18.15
CA GLU A 213 -41.24 9.47 -16.97
C GLU A 213 -40.54 8.94 -15.71
N THR A 214 -39.77 7.85 -15.84
CA THR A 214 -39.06 7.18 -14.74
C THR A 214 -37.55 7.26 -14.91
N LEU A 215 -36.81 7.21 -13.80
CA LEU A 215 -35.34 7.23 -13.78
C LEU A 215 -34.77 6.08 -14.59
N THR A 216 -33.90 6.35 -15.57
CA THR A 216 -33.30 5.32 -16.45
C THR A 216 -32.24 4.48 -15.75
N SER A 217 -31.46 5.11 -14.88
CA SER A 217 -30.45 4.49 -14.04
C SER A 217 -30.50 5.03 -12.63
N THR A 218 -30.03 4.23 -11.67
CA THR A 218 -29.95 4.58 -10.26
C THR A 218 -28.52 4.40 -9.74
N PRO A 219 -28.09 5.20 -8.75
CA PRO A 219 -26.78 5.02 -8.14
C PRO A 219 -26.73 3.70 -7.37
N ALA A 220 -25.68 2.92 -7.64
CA ALA A 220 -25.35 1.72 -6.89
C ALA A 220 -23.85 1.71 -6.59
N VAL A 221 -23.50 1.11 -5.45
CA VAL A 221 -22.12 1.02 -4.95
C VAL A 221 -21.46 -0.27 -5.42
N LEU A 222 -20.38 -0.16 -6.16
CA LEU A 222 -19.51 -1.25 -6.55
C LEU A 222 -18.28 -1.23 -5.64
N GLU A 223 -17.97 -2.34 -5.01
CA GLU A 223 -16.68 -2.58 -4.37
C GLU A 223 -15.65 -2.89 -5.45
N TRP A 224 -14.40 -2.46 -5.27
CA TRP A 224 -13.33 -2.79 -6.18
C TRP A 224 -12.07 -3.23 -5.46
N VAL A 225 -11.32 -4.12 -6.10
CA VAL A 225 -10.03 -4.59 -5.62
C VAL A 225 -9.00 -4.48 -6.72
N VAL A 226 -7.76 -4.19 -6.35
CA VAL A 226 -6.65 -3.99 -7.30
C VAL A 226 -6.28 -5.27 -8.09
N GLY A 227 -6.79 -6.44 -7.67
CA GLY A 227 -6.72 -7.71 -8.39
C GLY A 227 -7.47 -8.83 -7.67
N LYS A 228 -7.95 -9.84 -8.40
CA LYS A 228 -8.54 -11.07 -7.84
C LYS A 228 -7.47 -12.17 -7.79
N GLN A 229 -6.66 -12.19 -6.75
CA GLN A 229 -5.75 -13.31 -6.49
C GLN A 229 -6.20 -14.06 -5.24
N HIS A 230 -6.33 -15.39 -5.35
CA HIS A 230 -6.58 -16.25 -4.21
C HIS A 230 -5.26 -16.49 -3.45
N CYS A 231 -5.20 -16.07 -2.20
CA CYS A 231 -4.07 -16.33 -1.32
C CYS A 231 -4.26 -17.69 -0.63
N GLN A 232 -3.40 -18.67 -0.93
CA GLN A 232 -3.28 -19.86 -0.08
C GLN A 232 -2.21 -19.60 0.97
N ALA A 233 -2.64 -19.16 2.15
CA ALA A 233 -1.75 -19.17 3.30
C ALA A 233 -1.55 -20.63 3.73
N ARG A 234 -0.33 -21.17 3.56
CA ARG A 234 0.04 -22.41 4.24
C ARG A 234 0.09 -22.08 5.73
N GLU A 235 -0.64 -22.83 6.56
CA GLU A 235 -0.45 -22.83 8.02
C GLU A 235 1.00 -23.23 8.30
N GLY A 236 1.86 -22.24 8.48
CA GLY A 236 3.30 -22.47 8.62
C GLY A 236 3.99 -21.53 9.59
N PHE A 237 3.49 -20.31 9.83
CA PHE A 237 4.15 -19.39 10.75
C PHE A 237 3.16 -18.50 11.49
N THR A 238 2.96 -18.74 12.78
CA THR A 238 2.42 -17.72 13.69
C THR A 238 3.57 -16.79 14.10
N GLY A 239 3.65 -15.59 13.53
CA GLY A 239 4.65 -14.55 13.86
C GLY A 239 5.46 -14.05 12.65
N ASN A 240 6.22 -12.95 12.81
CA ASN A 240 6.99 -12.31 11.72
C ASN A 240 7.84 -13.32 10.90
N PRO A 241 7.66 -13.43 9.56
CA PRO A 241 8.29 -14.45 8.73
C PRO A 241 9.79 -14.19 8.50
N TYR A 242 10.28 -13.02 8.90
CA TYR A 242 11.68 -12.61 8.81
C TYR A 242 12.47 -12.91 10.09
N LEU A 243 11.83 -13.50 11.10
CA LEU A 243 12.41 -13.89 12.39
C LEU A 243 12.28 -15.41 12.57
N LEU A 244 13.40 -16.11 12.82
CA LEU A 244 13.43 -17.58 12.98
C LEU A 244 12.54 -18.11 14.13
N ASN A 245 12.04 -17.22 15.00
CA ASN A 245 11.14 -17.52 16.12
C ASN A 245 9.91 -16.57 16.20
N GLY A 246 9.53 -15.91 15.10
CA GLY A 246 8.29 -15.14 14.97
C GLY A 246 7.99 -14.17 16.12
N CYS A 247 8.59 -12.96 16.13
CA CYS A 247 8.10 -11.93 17.06
C CYS A 247 6.77 -11.35 16.59
N GLN A 248 5.82 -11.19 17.51
CA GLN A 248 4.70 -10.25 17.35
C GLN A 248 5.27 -8.83 17.37
N GLY A 249 5.18 -8.10 16.26
CA GLY A 249 5.48 -6.67 16.26
C GLY A 249 4.45 -5.89 17.09
N GLY A 250 4.70 -4.60 17.35
CA GLY A 250 3.72 -3.72 18.01
C GLY A 250 2.39 -3.67 17.27
N PHE A 251 2.44 -3.76 15.93
CA PHE A 251 1.35 -3.46 15.00
C PHE A 251 0.64 -4.69 14.39
N GLY A 252 1.05 -5.93 14.71
CA GLY A 252 0.44 -7.09 14.05
C GLY A 252 1.29 -8.36 14.03
N SER A 253 0.75 -9.38 13.36
CA SER A 253 1.49 -10.57 12.94
C SER A 253 1.69 -10.52 11.43
N VAL A 254 2.88 -10.81 10.96
CA VAL A 254 3.18 -10.93 9.52
C VAL A 254 3.29 -12.42 9.19
N TYR A 255 2.84 -12.86 8.03
CA TYR A 255 2.87 -14.26 7.59
C TYR A 255 3.53 -14.35 6.22
N LYS A 256 4.33 -15.38 5.96
CA LYS A 256 4.76 -15.70 4.59
C LYS A 256 3.63 -16.45 3.88
N ALA A 257 3.27 -16.04 2.67
CA ALA A 257 2.30 -16.73 1.83
C ALA A 257 2.78 -16.80 0.38
N VAL A 258 2.10 -17.62 -0.42
CA VAL A 258 2.36 -17.76 -1.86
C VAL A 258 1.05 -17.56 -2.60
N LEU A 259 1.06 -16.66 -3.59
CA LEU A 259 -0.07 -16.41 -4.48
C LEU A 259 -0.18 -17.49 -5.56
N ALA A 260 -1.32 -17.57 -6.25
CA ALA A 260 -1.58 -18.57 -7.29
C ALA A 260 -0.51 -18.64 -8.40
N ASP A 261 0.22 -17.55 -8.63
CA ASP A 261 1.28 -17.42 -9.64
C ASP A 261 2.69 -17.75 -9.09
N ASN A 262 2.80 -18.48 -7.97
CA ASN A 262 4.06 -18.74 -7.23
C ASN A 262 4.81 -17.49 -6.72
N ILE A 263 4.11 -16.35 -6.62
CA ILE A 263 4.69 -15.13 -6.07
C ILE A 263 4.69 -15.23 -4.54
N GLU A 264 5.87 -15.19 -3.93
CA GLU A 264 6.02 -15.12 -2.48
C GLU A 264 5.64 -13.72 -1.97
N VAL A 265 4.82 -13.68 -0.92
CA VAL A 265 4.32 -12.43 -0.32
C VAL A 265 4.40 -12.45 1.20
N ALA A 266 4.44 -11.26 1.80
CA ALA A 266 4.32 -11.06 3.22
C ALA A 266 2.94 -10.47 3.55
N VAL A 267 2.16 -11.18 4.36
CA VAL A 267 0.79 -10.79 4.72
C VAL A 267 0.79 -10.25 6.15
N LYS A 268 0.55 -8.96 6.34
CA LYS A 268 0.42 -8.33 7.65
C LYS A 268 -1.04 -8.35 8.09
N LYS A 269 -1.28 -8.92 9.27
CA LYS A 269 -2.56 -8.94 9.98
C LYS A 269 -2.45 -8.05 11.22
N ALA A 270 -3.34 -7.07 11.35
CA ALA A 270 -3.46 -6.27 12.57
C ALA A 270 -3.76 -7.16 13.80
N LYS A 271 -3.35 -6.74 15.00
CA LYS A 271 -3.70 -7.46 16.23
C LYS A 271 -5.23 -7.40 16.44
N ASP A 272 -5.81 -8.44 17.04
CA ASP A 272 -7.22 -8.46 17.41
C ASP A 272 -7.48 -7.45 18.54
N VAL A 273 -7.69 -6.19 18.16
CA VAL A 273 -8.16 -5.08 18.99
C VAL A 273 -9.55 -4.66 18.52
N ASP A 274 -10.15 -3.63 19.13
CA ASP A 274 -11.44 -3.09 18.73
C ASP A 274 -11.52 -2.84 17.20
N LYS A 275 -12.67 -3.16 16.59
CA LYS A 275 -12.87 -3.10 15.14
C LYS A 275 -12.64 -1.70 14.58
N GLU A 276 -13.04 -0.68 15.32
CA GLU A 276 -12.89 0.73 14.91
C GLU A 276 -11.40 1.10 14.82
N ARG A 277 -10.61 0.73 15.83
CA ARG A 277 -9.17 1.01 15.87
C ARG A 277 -8.38 0.22 14.82
N ILE A 278 -8.78 -1.03 14.56
CA ILE A 278 -8.21 -1.84 13.46
C ILE A 278 -8.44 -1.14 12.13
N ASN A 279 -9.65 -0.61 11.89
CA ASN A 279 -9.96 0.07 10.66
C ASN A 279 -9.14 1.36 10.51
N GLU A 280 -8.99 2.16 11.57
CA GLU A 280 -8.14 3.36 11.55
C GLU A 280 -6.66 3.05 11.27
N GLU A 281 -6.06 2.09 11.99
CA GLU A 281 -4.65 1.71 11.79
C GLU A 281 -4.41 1.13 10.37
N PHE A 282 -5.35 0.32 9.86
CA PHE A 282 -5.29 -0.25 8.51
C PHE A 282 -5.44 0.82 7.42
N GLN A 283 -6.44 1.70 7.54
CA GLN A 283 -6.68 2.79 6.59
C GLN A 283 -5.52 3.79 6.59
N HIS A 284 -4.96 4.06 7.77
CA HIS A 284 -3.80 4.93 7.90
C HIS A 284 -2.59 4.36 7.16
N GLU A 285 -2.23 3.09 7.39
CA GLU A 285 -1.09 2.46 6.72
C GLU A 285 -1.29 2.37 5.20
N ILE A 286 -2.51 2.08 4.72
CA ILE A 286 -2.85 2.11 3.28
C ILE A 286 -2.65 3.49 2.70
N SER A 287 -3.20 4.52 3.36
CA SER A 287 -3.15 5.88 2.83
C SER A 287 -1.72 6.33 2.66
N ILE A 288 -0.78 5.93 3.53
CA ILE A 288 0.65 6.25 3.41
C ILE A 288 1.34 5.37 2.37
N VAL A 289 1.28 4.04 2.54
CA VAL A 289 2.14 3.13 1.77
C VAL A 289 1.72 3.04 0.29
N SER A 290 0.46 3.34 -0.04
CA SER A 290 0.00 3.41 -1.42
C SER A 290 0.61 4.57 -2.21
N GLN A 291 1.10 5.62 -1.52
CA GLN A 291 1.76 6.79 -2.13
C GLN A 291 3.25 6.57 -2.36
N VAL A 292 3.82 5.47 -1.85
CA VAL A 292 5.26 5.24 -1.83
C VAL A 292 5.67 4.23 -2.89
N ASN A 293 6.54 4.65 -3.81
CA ASN A 293 7.12 3.78 -4.82
C ASN A 293 8.62 4.07 -4.96
N HIS A 294 9.44 3.35 -4.19
CA HIS A 294 10.89 3.51 -4.19
C HIS A 294 11.58 2.15 -4.06
N LYS A 295 12.71 1.96 -4.74
CA LYS A 295 13.44 0.68 -4.77
C LYS A 295 13.93 0.20 -3.38
N ASN A 296 14.20 1.14 -2.47
CA ASN A 296 14.63 0.89 -1.09
C ASN A 296 13.47 1.00 -0.08
N VAL A 297 12.22 0.86 -0.54
CA VAL A 297 11.04 0.73 0.32
C VAL A 297 10.29 -0.54 -0.06
N VAL A 298 9.78 -1.26 0.93
CA VAL A 298 8.98 -2.48 0.71
C VAL A 298 7.65 -2.12 0.04
N LYS A 299 7.39 -2.73 -1.11
CA LYS A 299 6.20 -2.46 -1.91
C LYS A 299 4.96 -3.17 -1.38
N LEU A 300 3.88 -2.42 -1.20
CA LEU A 300 2.53 -2.98 -1.02
C LEU A 300 2.03 -3.52 -2.37
N LEU A 301 1.68 -4.80 -2.41
CA LEU A 301 1.15 -5.46 -3.61
C LEU A 301 -0.39 -5.39 -3.67
N GLY A 302 -1.05 -5.47 -2.52
CA GLY A 302 -2.51 -5.43 -2.45
C GLY A 302 -3.07 -5.60 -1.05
N LEU A 303 -4.39 -5.81 -0.99
CA LEU A 303 -5.18 -5.93 0.23
C LEU A 303 -6.02 -7.21 0.16
N CYS A 304 -6.28 -7.83 1.30
CA CYS A 304 -7.31 -8.86 1.44
C CYS A 304 -8.44 -8.32 2.31
N LEU A 305 -9.62 -8.13 1.71
CA LEU A 305 -10.81 -7.58 2.37
C LEU A 305 -11.85 -8.67 2.73
N GLU A 306 -11.62 -9.91 2.31
CA GLU A 306 -12.55 -11.04 2.53
C GLU A 306 -12.51 -11.57 3.97
N THR A 307 -11.54 -11.13 4.77
CA THR A 307 -11.34 -11.54 6.16
C THR A 307 -12.04 -10.60 7.13
N LYS A 308 -12.38 -11.10 8.33
CA LYS A 308 -12.99 -10.28 9.41
C LYS A 308 -12.16 -9.04 9.79
N VAL A 309 -10.85 -9.15 9.64
CA VAL A 309 -9.85 -8.08 9.81
C VAL A 309 -9.12 -7.96 8.48
N PRO A 310 -9.12 -6.78 7.83
CA PRO A 310 -8.41 -6.59 6.57
C PRO A 310 -6.91 -6.91 6.68
N LEU A 311 -6.33 -7.47 5.62
CA LEU A 311 -4.90 -7.83 5.57
C LEU A 311 -4.17 -6.99 4.52
N LEU A 312 -2.93 -6.62 4.84
CA LEU A 312 -2.02 -5.94 3.92
C LEU A 312 -1.07 -6.97 3.30
N VAL A 313 -0.92 -6.96 1.98
CA VAL A 313 -0.08 -7.90 1.24
C VAL A 313 1.10 -7.15 0.63
N TYR A 314 2.31 -7.47 1.06
CA TYR A 314 3.57 -6.87 0.61
C TYR A 314 4.40 -7.86 -0.21
N GLU A 315 5.37 -7.33 -0.96
CA GLU A 315 6.45 -8.17 -1.49
C GLU A 315 7.19 -8.89 -0.35
N PHE A 316 7.56 -10.15 -0.58
CA PHE A 316 8.36 -10.90 0.39
C PHE A 316 9.85 -10.61 0.21
N ILE A 317 10.55 -10.29 1.31
CA ILE A 317 11.97 -9.93 1.30
C ILE A 317 12.83 -11.03 1.94
N SER A 318 13.59 -11.77 1.14
CA SER A 318 14.05 -13.11 1.49
C SER A 318 15.13 -13.23 2.56
N ASN A 319 16.02 -12.24 2.75
CA ASN A 319 17.13 -12.33 3.71
C ASN A 319 16.79 -11.78 5.11
N GLY A 320 15.54 -11.40 5.36
CA GLY A 320 15.08 -10.99 6.69
C GLY A 320 15.56 -9.59 7.09
N THR A 321 15.63 -9.31 8.39
CA THR A 321 15.88 -7.94 8.90
C THR A 321 17.36 -7.62 9.08
N LEU A 322 17.74 -6.35 8.90
CA LEU A 322 19.08 -5.83 9.19
C LEU A 322 19.49 -6.11 10.64
N TYR A 323 18.54 -6.06 11.58
CA TYR A 323 18.77 -6.43 12.98
C TYR A 323 19.40 -7.83 13.11
N HIS A 324 18.90 -8.84 12.39
CA HIS A 324 19.52 -10.17 12.44
C HIS A 324 20.94 -10.16 11.88
N HIS A 325 21.15 -9.45 10.78
CA HIS A 325 22.46 -9.39 10.16
C HIS A 325 23.51 -8.70 11.04
N ILE A 326 23.10 -7.76 11.89
CA ILE A 326 23.97 -7.10 12.87
C ILE A 326 24.25 -7.99 14.08
N HIS A 327 23.23 -8.66 14.62
CA HIS A 327 23.31 -9.32 15.93
C HIS A 327 23.55 -10.84 15.87
N ASP A 328 23.32 -11.49 14.73
CA ASP A 328 23.64 -12.90 14.54
C ASP A 328 25.07 -13.06 14.01
N LYS A 329 25.93 -13.69 14.82
CA LYS A 329 27.34 -13.97 14.50
C LYS A 329 27.53 -14.87 13.27
N ARG A 330 26.47 -15.55 12.81
CA ARG A 330 26.48 -16.36 11.58
C ARG A 330 26.35 -15.52 10.31
N SER A 331 25.91 -14.27 10.42
CA SER A 331 25.82 -13.36 9.28
C SER A 331 27.20 -12.88 8.84
N HIS A 332 27.53 -13.06 7.57
CA HIS A 332 28.80 -12.61 6.98
C HIS A 332 28.67 -11.30 6.20
N VAL A 333 27.45 -10.88 5.86
CA VAL A 333 27.16 -9.74 4.96
C VAL A 333 27.82 -8.46 5.46
N LEU A 334 27.76 -8.22 6.77
CA LEU A 334 28.28 -7.01 7.41
C LEU A 334 29.76 -7.12 7.78
N ARG A 335 30.50 -8.16 7.38
CA ARG A 335 31.96 -8.18 7.61
C ARG A 335 32.70 -7.13 6.78
N SER A 336 32.17 -6.78 5.61
CA SER A 336 32.74 -5.77 4.73
C SER A 336 32.18 -4.39 5.06
N TRP A 337 33.06 -3.40 5.23
CA TRP A 337 32.70 -1.99 5.35
C TRP A 337 31.87 -1.51 4.15
N LYS A 338 32.26 -1.90 2.93
CA LYS A 338 31.53 -1.59 1.68
C LYS A 338 30.05 -1.95 1.77
N ASN A 339 29.72 -3.12 2.33
CA ASN A 339 28.32 -3.52 2.53
C ASN A 339 27.61 -2.66 3.58
N ARG A 340 28.28 -2.30 4.68
CA ARG A 340 27.71 -1.41 5.71
C ARG A 340 27.40 -0.03 5.12
N LEU A 341 28.36 0.56 4.43
CA LEU A 341 28.22 1.87 3.80
C LEU A 341 27.13 1.86 2.72
N ARG A 342 27.06 0.79 1.90
CA ARG A 342 26.00 0.61 0.91
C ARG A 342 24.61 0.54 1.56
N ILE A 343 24.44 -0.28 2.59
CA ILE A 343 23.16 -0.43 3.31
C ILE A 343 22.76 0.91 3.95
N ALA A 344 23.70 1.60 4.61
CA ALA A 344 23.47 2.92 5.19
C ALA A 344 22.99 3.93 4.13
N ALA A 345 23.64 3.99 2.97
CA ALA A 345 23.26 4.87 1.88
C ALA A 345 21.88 4.52 1.30
N GLU A 346 21.57 3.24 1.13
CA GLU A 346 20.27 2.76 0.63
C GLU A 346 19.12 3.12 1.58
N ILE A 347 19.31 3.00 2.90
CA ILE A 347 18.33 3.44 3.90
C ILE A 347 18.17 4.96 3.87
N ALA A 348 19.27 5.71 3.79
CA ALA A 348 19.23 7.17 3.76
C ALA A 348 18.47 7.70 2.53
N LEU A 349 18.67 7.08 1.35
CA LEU A 349 17.94 7.39 0.13
C LEU A 349 16.43 7.12 0.27
N ALA A 350 16.05 6.02 0.93
CA ALA A 350 14.65 5.72 1.19
C ALA A 350 13.99 6.81 2.07
N LEU A 351 14.66 7.22 3.14
CA LEU A 351 14.14 8.24 4.05
C LEU A 351 14.12 9.64 3.42
N ASP A 352 15.13 9.99 2.62
CA ASP A 352 15.11 11.23 1.83
C ASP A 352 13.95 11.26 0.84
N TYR A 353 13.68 10.15 0.14
CA TYR A 353 12.50 10.05 -0.72
C TYR A 353 11.20 10.33 0.06
N LEU A 354 11.04 9.76 1.25
CA LEU A 354 9.87 10.01 2.10
C LEU A 354 9.76 11.47 2.55
N HIS A 355 10.87 12.12 2.89
CA HIS A 355 10.87 13.48 3.44
C HIS A 355 10.78 14.58 2.36
N SER A 356 11.39 14.37 1.20
CA SER A 356 11.65 15.41 0.21
C SER A 356 10.87 15.24 -1.09
N LEU A 357 10.54 14.00 -1.48
CA LEU A 357 9.95 13.68 -2.79
C LEU A 357 8.52 13.17 -2.71
N ALA A 358 8.10 12.58 -1.58
CA ALA A 358 6.71 12.23 -1.36
C ALA A 358 5.85 13.51 -1.20
N ASP A 359 4.65 13.49 -1.78
CA ASP A 359 3.69 14.59 -1.68
C ASP A 359 2.32 14.06 -1.20
N PRO A 360 1.90 14.39 0.04
CA PRO A 360 2.62 15.19 1.03
C PRO A 360 3.82 14.44 1.64
N PRO A 361 4.82 15.16 2.22
CA PRO A 361 5.96 14.52 2.87
C PRO A 361 5.56 13.54 3.98
N ILE A 362 6.29 12.43 4.11
CA ILE A 362 6.01 11.35 5.04
C ILE A 362 7.10 11.28 6.10
N ILE A 363 6.73 11.33 7.38
CA ILE A 363 7.62 10.96 8.50
C ILE A 363 7.42 9.47 8.77
N HIS A 364 8.49 8.68 8.81
CA HIS A 364 8.40 7.24 9.05
C HIS A 364 8.00 6.92 10.50
N GLY A 365 8.60 7.59 11.49
CA GLY A 365 8.20 7.55 12.90
C GLY A 365 8.71 6.36 13.71
N ASP A 366 9.03 5.22 13.06
CA ASP A 366 9.60 4.03 13.73
C ASP A 366 10.82 3.46 12.97
N VAL A 367 11.79 4.31 12.63
CA VAL A 367 13.03 3.89 11.97
C VAL A 367 13.90 3.08 12.96
N LYS A 368 14.17 1.82 12.61
CA LYS A 368 15.01 0.89 13.38
C LYS A 368 15.52 -0.25 12.50
N SER A 369 16.58 -0.93 12.92
CA SER A 369 17.16 -2.06 12.15
C SER A 369 16.21 -3.25 11.98
N MET A 370 15.21 -3.40 12.85
CA MET A 370 14.14 -4.40 12.67
C MET A 370 13.18 -4.08 11.52
N ASN A 371 13.05 -2.80 11.16
CA ASN A 371 12.16 -2.32 10.10
C ASN A 371 12.92 -2.10 8.78
N VAL A 372 14.19 -2.47 8.72
CA VAL A 372 14.98 -2.53 7.49
C VAL A 372 15.13 -4.00 7.11
N LEU A 373 14.66 -4.38 5.93
CA LEU A 373 14.78 -5.73 5.38
C LEU A 373 15.86 -5.78 4.29
N LEU A 374 16.49 -6.95 4.09
CA LEU A 374 17.45 -7.19 3.03
C LEU A 374 16.87 -8.18 2.02
N ASP A 375 16.83 -7.82 0.74
CA ASP A 375 16.41 -8.73 -0.33
C ASP A 375 17.49 -9.75 -0.69
N ASP A 376 17.22 -10.56 -1.70
CA ASP A 376 18.09 -11.61 -2.24
C ASP A 376 19.46 -11.11 -2.70
N HIS A 377 19.57 -9.82 -3.04
CA HIS A 377 20.83 -9.15 -3.41
C HIS A 377 21.43 -8.36 -2.23
N TYR A 378 20.88 -8.53 -1.03
CA TYR A 378 21.18 -7.75 0.17
C TYR A 378 20.97 -6.24 -0.03
N THR A 379 20.06 -5.82 -0.91
CA THR A 379 19.63 -4.43 -1.00
C THR A 379 18.67 -4.13 0.14
N ALA A 380 18.92 -3.00 0.81
CA ALA A 380 18.14 -2.57 1.96
C ALA A 380 16.80 -1.97 1.53
N LYS A 381 15.73 -2.39 2.22
CA LYS A 381 14.36 -1.89 2.03
C LYS A 381 13.74 -1.51 3.37
N VAL A 382 13.30 -0.26 3.49
CA VAL A 382 12.57 0.25 4.67
C VAL A 382 11.12 -0.28 4.64
N SER A 383 10.61 -0.67 5.80
CA SER A 383 9.30 -1.33 5.98
C SER A 383 8.59 -0.84 7.25
N ASP A 384 7.32 -1.26 7.41
CA ASP A 384 6.47 -0.99 8.58
C ASP A 384 6.09 0.49 8.76
N PHE A 385 5.09 0.92 7.98
CA PHE A 385 4.57 2.30 7.96
C PHE A 385 3.44 2.54 8.97
N GLY A 386 3.23 1.63 9.93
CA GLY A 386 2.12 1.71 10.88
C GLY A 386 2.19 2.93 11.84
N ALA A 387 3.38 3.49 12.04
CA ALA A 387 3.61 4.70 12.86
C ALA A 387 3.90 5.95 12.01
N SER A 388 3.85 5.84 10.68
CA SER A 388 4.20 6.93 9.79
C SER A 388 3.12 8.00 9.78
N VAL A 389 3.47 9.24 9.43
CA VAL A 389 2.52 10.37 9.42
C VAL A 389 2.78 11.29 8.24
N LEU A 390 1.70 11.77 7.59
CA LEU A 390 1.76 12.76 6.51
C LEU A 390 1.89 14.18 7.07
N ILE A 391 2.85 14.96 6.57
CA ILE A 391 3.04 16.36 6.91
C ILE A 391 2.15 17.22 6.04
N SER A 392 1.11 17.83 6.63
CA SER A 392 0.32 18.84 5.92
C SER A 392 1.19 20.10 5.64
N PRO A 393 1.05 20.77 4.47
CA PRO A 393 1.92 21.88 4.03
C PRO A 393 2.09 23.06 5.00
N ASN A 394 1.24 23.18 6.03
CA ASN A 394 1.24 24.26 7.02
C ASN A 394 1.61 23.82 8.45
N GLN A 395 2.11 22.59 8.67
CA GLN A 395 2.46 22.09 10.01
C GLN A 395 3.95 21.75 10.12
N THR A 396 4.66 22.40 11.05
CA THR A 396 6.08 22.13 11.37
C THR A 396 6.25 21.11 12.51
N GLY A 397 5.34 20.14 12.58
CA GLY A 397 5.29 19.10 13.61
C GLY A 397 3.86 18.69 13.91
N ILE A 398 3.67 17.42 14.26
CA ILE A 398 2.35 16.87 14.54
C ILE A 398 2.32 16.47 16.00
N GLY A 399 1.45 17.13 16.77
CA GLY A 399 1.10 16.73 18.13
C GLY A 399 0.40 15.39 18.08
N SER A 400 1.18 14.32 18.23
CA SER A 400 0.72 12.93 18.07
C SER A 400 0.91 12.18 19.39
N LYS A 401 0.15 11.09 19.56
CA LYS A 401 0.45 10.12 20.61
C LYS A 401 1.89 9.64 20.39
N ILE A 402 2.74 9.75 21.41
CA ILE A 402 4.13 9.29 21.32
C ILE A 402 4.13 7.81 20.96
N GLN A 403 4.66 7.50 19.78
CA GLN A 403 4.79 6.16 19.21
C GLN A 403 6.23 5.95 18.72
N GLY A 404 6.69 4.70 18.75
CA GLY A 404 8.05 4.32 18.31
C GLY A 404 8.74 3.40 19.31
N THR A 405 9.97 3.01 18.98
CA THR A 405 10.72 1.99 19.73
C THR A 405 11.73 2.60 20.71
N LEU A 406 11.63 2.23 21.99
CA LEU A 406 12.57 2.66 23.03
C LEU A 406 14.02 2.34 22.63
N GLY A 407 14.91 3.32 22.75
CA GLY A 407 16.31 3.26 22.30
C GLY A 407 16.56 3.96 20.96
N TYR A 408 15.54 4.06 20.10
CA TYR A 408 15.60 4.79 18.81
C TYR A 408 14.88 6.15 18.88
N LEU A 409 13.97 6.31 19.84
CA LEU A 409 13.15 7.51 19.99
C LEU A 409 13.99 8.78 20.19
N ASP A 410 13.68 9.79 19.37
CA ASP A 410 14.22 11.14 19.47
C ASP A 410 13.92 11.76 20.85
N PRO A 411 14.95 12.22 21.60
CA PRO A 411 14.74 12.84 22.91
C PRO A 411 13.91 14.12 22.84
N GLU A 412 14.01 14.91 21.76
CA GLU A 412 13.21 16.13 21.59
C GLU A 412 11.75 15.79 21.33
N TYR A 413 11.47 14.77 20.53
CA TYR A 413 10.11 14.25 20.34
C TYR A 413 9.52 13.72 21.65
N LEU A 414 10.29 12.97 22.44
CA LEU A 414 9.87 12.49 23.76
C LEU A 414 9.48 13.63 24.71
N MET A 415 10.21 14.75 24.65
CA MET A 415 9.97 15.90 25.52
C MET A 415 8.82 16.80 25.05
N THR A 416 8.70 16.99 23.72
CA THR A 416 7.78 17.98 23.13
C THR A 416 6.47 17.37 22.65
N GLY A 417 6.45 16.06 22.36
CA GLY A 417 5.36 15.39 21.67
C GLY A 417 5.24 15.72 20.18
N ASN A 418 6.17 16.51 19.63
CA ASN A 418 6.15 16.92 18.22
C ASN A 418 7.03 16.00 17.38
N LEU A 419 6.38 15.16 16.56
CA LEU A 419 7.07 14.32 15.59
C LEU A 419 7.46 15.15 14.37
N THR A 420 8.72 15.04 13.92
CA THR A 420 9.25 15.77 12.76
C THR A 420 10.13 14.87 11.89
N THR A 421 10.47 15.32 10.66
CA THR A 421 11.48 14.63 9.82
C THR A 421 12.84 14.49 10.52
N LYS A 422 13.18 15.42 11.44
CA LYS A 422 14.40 15.35 12.25
C LYS A 422 14.37 14.26 13.31
N SER A 423 13.19 13.74 13.65
CA SER A 423 13.05 12.58 14.56
C SER A 423 13.44 11.28 13.86
N ASP A 424 13.15 11.14 12.56
CA ASP A 424 13.67 10.05 11.73
C ASP A 424 15.19 10.13 11.56
N VAL A 425 15.75 11.34 11.40
CA VAL A 425 17.21 11.55 11.32
C VAL A 425 17.92 11.03 12.59
N TYR A 426 17.37 11.33 13.77
CA TYR A 426 17.91 10.81 15.03
C TYR A 426 17.85 9.28 15.07
N SER A 427 16.68 8.72 14.76
CA SER A 427 16.45 7.27 14.75
C SER A 427 17.38 6.54 13.77
N PHE A 428 17.62 7.13 12.60
CA PHE A 428 18.61 6.64 11.63
C PHE A 428 20.04 6.71 12.16
N GLY A 429 20.40 7.78 12.87
CA GLY A 429 21.67 7.87 13.60
C GLY A 429 21.87 6.71 14.58
N VAL A 430 20.82 6.29 15.30
CA VAL A 430 20.87 5.13 16.18
C VAL A 430 21.08 3.82 15.40
N VAL A 431 20.43 3.65 14.24
CA VAL A 431 20.67 2.51 13.35
C VAL A 431 22.13 2.46 12.88
N LEU A 432 22.75 3.61 12.59
CA LEU A 432 24.17 3.65 12.23
C LEU A 432 25.10 3.32 13.39
N VAL A 433 24.80 3.75 14.62
CA VAL A 433 25.55 3.30 15.81
C VAL A 433 25.46 1.79 15.97
N GLU A 434 24.25 1.23 15.86
CA GLU A 434 24.04 -0.22 15.91
C GLU A 434 24.79 -0.94 14.78
N LEU A 435 24.78 -0.35 13.57
CA LEU A 435 25.51 -0.87 12.41
C LEU A 435 27.02 -0.79 12.58
N LEU A 436 27.59 0.17 13.31
CA LEU A 436 29.05 0.28 13.52
C LEU A 436 29.54 -0.58 14.69
N THR A 437 28.76 -0.63 15.76
CA THR A 437 29.17 -1.20 17.05
C THR A 437 28.68 -2.63 17.25
N GLY A 438 27.64 -3.06 16.53
CA GLY A 438 26.96 -4.33 16.79
C GLY A 438 26.25 -4.40 18.15
N GLU A 439 26.19 -3.30 18.90
CA GLU A 439 25.57 -3.25 20.22
C GLU A 439 24.09 -2.85 20.08
N LYS A 440 23.22 -3.47 20.88
CA LYS A 440 21.80 -3.13 20.83
C LYS A 440 21.58 -1.78 21.52
N PRO A 441 20.79 -0.86 20.93
CA PRO A 441 20.49 0.45 21.55
C PRO A 441 19.89 0.36 22.97
N THR A 442 19.26 -0.77 23.31
CA THR A 442 18.64 -1.03 24.61
C THR A 442 19.48 -1.88 25.56
N SER A 443 20.58 -2.50 25.10
CA SER A 443 21.46 -3.30 25.96
C SER A 443 22.48 -2.41 26.65
N GLY A 444 22.12 -1.91 27.83
CA GLY A 444 23.00 -1.06 28.62
C GLY A 444 24.12 -1.78 29.37
N VAL A 445 24.49 -3.03 29.08
CA VAL A 445 25.41 -3.79 29.98
C VAL A 445 26.69 -4.20 29.28
N ARG A 446 27.74 -3.39 29.46
CA ARG A 446 29.15 -3.84 29.47
C ARG A 446 29.68 -3.63 30.90
N ASP A 447 30.34 -4.62 31.47
CA ASP A 447 30.97 -4.57 32.81
C ASP A 447 30.09 -4.18 34.01
N GLY A 448 28.78 -4.46 33.95
CA GLY A 448 27.88 -4.30 35.10
C GLY A 448 27.38 -2.87 35.36
N GLU A 449 27.79 -1.88 34.57
CA GLU A 449 27.24 -0.51 34.62
C GLU A 449 26.26 -0.28 33.47
N LYS A 450 25.06 0.27 33.77
CA LYS A 450 24.09 0.71 32.76
C LYS A 450 24.65 1.90 31.97
N ARG A 451 25.30 1.66 30.83
CA ARG A 451 25.82 2.72 29.95
C ARG A 451 24.91 2.94 28.74
N ASN A 452 24.59 4.20 28.47
CA ASN A 452 23.90 4.59 27.24
C ASN A 452 24.89 4.48 26.07
N ILE A 453 24.65 3.52 25.15
CA ILE A 453 25.55 3.25 24.03
C ILE A 453 25.74 4.46 23.11
N ILE A 454 24.70 5.29 22.93
CA ILE A 454 24.75 6.51 22.14
C ILE A 454 25.75 7.49 22.78
N GLN A 455 25.66 7.70 24.10
CA GLN A 455 26.58 8.58 24.81
C GLN A 455 28.01 8.05 24.77
N TYR A 456 28.20 6.73 24.96
CA TYR A 456 29.51 6.11 24.91
C TYR A 456 30.16 6.21 23.51
N PHE A 457 29.36 6.02 22.45
CA PHE A 457 29.80 6.19 21.08
C PHE A 457 30.25 7.63 20.80
N ILE A 458 29.44 8.64 21.19
CA ILE A 458 29.77 10.05 21.01
C ILE A 458 31.07 10.41 21.74
N LEU A 459 31.25 9.97 23.00
CA LEU A 459 32.48 10.20 23.75
C LEU A 459 33.70 9.53 23.09
N SER A 460 33.51 8.35 22.51
CA SER A 460 34.60 7.63 21.82
C SER A 460 35.05 8.36 20.55
N ILE A 461 34.15 9.06 19.87
CA ILE A 461 34.52 9.94 18.74
C ILE A 461 35.31 11.14 19.26
N GLU A 462 34.82 11.81 20.31
CA GLU A 462 35.45 13.01 20.89
C GLU A 462 36.86 12.74 21.43
N ASP A 463 37.09 11.54 21.96
CA ASP A 463 38.38 11.10 22.46
C ASP A 463 39.31 10.54 21.36
N GLY A 464 38.86 10.45 20.10
CA GLY A 464 39.63 9.85 19.00
C GLY A 464 39.83 8.34 19.15
N ARG A 465 38.87 7.64 19.77
CA ARG A 465 38.93 6.21 20.11
C ARG A 465 37.86 5.37 19.42
N ILE A 466 37.37 5.80 18.25
CA ILE A 466 36.29 5.12 17.51
C ILE A 466 36.62 3.64 17.21
N ALA A 467 37.88 3.30 16.93
CA ALA A 467 38.31 1.92 16.69
C ALA A 467 37.94 0.95 17.83
N GLN A 468 37.85 1.43 19.09
CA GLN A 468 37.55 0.60 20.25
C GLN A 468 36.08 0.18 20.35
N VAL A 469 35.19 0.86 19.61
CA VAL A 469 33.75 0.61 19.66
C VAL A 469 33.22 -0.11 18.42
N LEU A 470 34.04 -0.26 17.38
CA LEU A 470 33.66 -1.02 16.17
C LEU A 470 33.56 -2.52 16.47
N ASN A 471 32.64 -3.21 15.81
CA ASN A 471 32.58 -4.68 15.82
C ASN A 471 33.27 -5.33 14.62
N PHE A 472 34.05 -4.56 13.88
CA PHE A 472 34.84 -5.00 12.73
C PHE A 472 36.18 -4.28 12.73
N GLU A 473 37.14 -4.87 12.03
CA GLU A 473 38.45 -4.28 11.81
C GLU A 473 38.46 -3.67 10.40
N PRO A 474 38.72 -2.36 10.26
CA PRO A 474 38.90 -1.75 8.94
C PRO A 474 40.05 -2.41 8.18
N ALA A 475 39.90 -2.56 6.87
CA ALA A 475 40.92 -3.20 6.04
C ALA A 475 42.25 -2.42 5.99
N ASP A 476 42.16 -1.08 5.99
CA ASP A 476 43.30 -0.17 5.88
C ASP A 476 42.99 1.22 6.47
N ASP A 477 43.98 2.12 6.41
CA ASP A 477 43.88 3.50 6.90
C ASP A 477 42.91 4.38 6.08
N GLU A 478 42.60 4.01 4.83
CA GLU A 478 41.65 4.74 3.99
C GLU A 478 40.22 4.38 4.38
N GLU A 479 39.94 3.09 4.56
CA GLU A 479 38.68 2.58 5.10
C GLU A 479 38.42 3.15 6.51
N MET A 480 39.45 3.22 7.35
CA MET A 480 39.32 3.83 8.69
C MET A 480 38.91 5.31 8.62
N LYS A 481 39.41 6.09 7.65
CA LYS A 481 38.99 7.49 7.46
C LYS A 481 37.54 7.59 7.02
N GLU A 482 37.08 6.70 6.14
CA GLU A 482 35.67 6.64 5.78
C GLU A 482 34.78 6.34 6.99
N VAL A 483 35.22 5.42 7.86
CA VAL A 483 34.54 5.11 9.12
C VAL A 483 34.47 6.33 10.04
N GLU A 484 35.56 7.08 10.17
CA GLU A 484 35.61 8.32 10.94
C GLU A 484 34.67 9.40 10.38
N GLU A 485 34.62 9.58 9.06
CA GLU A 485 33.70 10.51 8.41
C GLU A 485 32.22 10.13 8.66
N VAL A 486 31.89 8.83 8.55
CA VAL A 486 30.55 8.34 8.90
C VAL A 486 30.25 8.53 10.39
N ALA A 487 31.22 8.29 11.28
CA ALA A 487 31.05 8.48 12.72
C ALA A 487 30.74 9.94 13.09
N GLU A 488 31.39 10.91 12.44
CA GLU A 488 31.08 12.33 12.61
C GLU A 488 29.69 12.70 12.08
N LEU A 489 29.27 12.12 10.96
CA LEU A 489 27.89 12.27 10.46
C LEU A 489 26.87 11.73 11.49
N VAL A 490 27.13 10.54 12.05
CA VAL A 490 26.30 9.93 13.11
C VAL A 490 26.18 10.84 14.32
N LYS A 491 27.29 11.44 14.76
CA LYS A 491 27.31 12.42 15.86
C LYS A 491 26.40 13.63 15.57
N ARG A 492 26.38 14.13 14.33
CA ARG A 492 25.47 15.21 13.92
C ARG A 492 24.00 14.76 13.90
N CYS A 493 23.70 13.55 13.42
CA CYS A 493 22.34 12.99 13.43
C CYS A 493 21.78 12.83 14.85
N LEU A 494 22.64 12.45 15.82
CA LEU A 494 22.28 12.21 17.21
C LEU A 494 22.25 13.48 18.08
N ASN A 495 22.32 14.68 17.48
CA ASN A 495 22.30 15.92 18.24
C ASN A 495 21.01 16.06 19.07
N GLY A 496 21.12 16.52 20.31
CA GLY A 496 19.96 16.74 21.19
C GLY A 496 18.98 17.81 20.68
N SER A 497 19.41 18.68 19.77
CA SER A 497 18.56 19.69 19.12
C SER A 497 18.33 19.35 17.64
N SER A 498 17.06 19.20 17.25
CA SER A 498 16.56 18.95 15.90
C SER A 498 17.03 19.98 14.87
N LEU A 499 17.20 21.24 15.30
CA LEU A 499 17.70 22.35 14.47
C LEU A 499 19.16 22.15 14.03
N LYS A 500 19.96 21.43 14.83
CA LYS A 500 21.37 21.17 14.54
C LYS A 500 21.61 19.87 13.78
N ARG A 501 20.58 19.02 13.67
CA ARG A 501 20.68 17.78 12.89
C ARG A 501 20.67 18.12 11.39
N PRO A 502 21.37 17.35 10.54
CA PRO A 502 21.18 17.45 9.10
C PRO A 502 19.76 17.00 8.70
N THR A 503 19.40 17.26 7.45
CA THR A 503 18.25 16.67 6.76
C THR A 503 18.62 15.29 6.21
N MET A 504 17.63 14.42 5.94
CA MET A 504 17.93 13.13 5.31
C MET A 504 18.51 13.29 3.90
N LYS A 505 18.18 14.38 3.20
CA LYS A 505 18.84 14.75 1.94
C LYS A 505 20.35 14.93 2.09
N GLU A 506 20.77 15.78 3.03
CA GLU A 506 22.20 16.02 3.31
C GLU A 506 22.91 14.73 3.74
N VAL A 507 22.26 13.92 4.60
CA VAL A 507 22.77 12.61 5.04
C VAL A 507 22.95 11.66 3.85
N ALA A 508 21.96 11.57 2.96
CA ALA A 508 22.00 10.70 1.79
C ALA A 508 23.07 11.14 0.79
N GLU A 509 23.21 12.44 0.54
CA GLU A 509 24.25 13.01 -0.32
C GLU A 509 25.67 12.72 0.21
N GLU A 510 25.88 12.86 1.52
CA GLU A 510 27.18 12.61 2.16
C GLU A 510 27.56 11.13 2.13
N LEU A 511 26.63 10.23 2.46
CA LEU A 511 26.86 8.77 2.37
C LEU A 511 27.06 8.31 0.92
N ALA A 512 26.32 8.88 -0.04
CA ALA A 512 26.49 8.57 -1.45
C ALA A 512 27.86 9.05 -1.98
N ARG A 513 28.37 10.20 -1.51
CA ARG A 513 29.70 10.69 -1.83
C ARG A 513 30.78 9.72 -1.35
N LEU A 514 30.71 9.29 -0.08
CA LEU A 514 31.65 8.33 0.49
C LEU A 514 31.65 7.00 -0.27
N LYS A 515 30.46 6.48 -0.59
CA LYS A 515 30.33 5.24 -1.39
C LYS A 515 31.01 5.36 -2.76
N ARG A 516 30.84 6.48 -3.46
CA ARG A 516 31.47 6.71 -4.78
C ARG A 516 32.99 6.82 -4.70
N LEU A 517 33.52 7.39 -3.61
CA LEU A 517 34.97 7.46 -3.39
C LEU A 517 35.53 6.05 -3.22
N SER A 518 34.91 5.25 -2.36
CA SER A 518 35.24 3.83 -2.18
C SER A 518 35.22 3.08 -3.52
N ASP A 519 34.11 3.12 -4.27
CA ASP A 519 34.00 2.40 -5.56
C ASP A 519 35.10 2.80 -6.59
N ASN A 520 35.55 4.07 -6.60
CA ASN A 520 36.61 4.53 -7.48
C ASN A 520 38.03 4.09 -7.04
N VAL A 521 38.25 3.84 -5.76
CA VAL A 521 39.52 3.30 -5.23
C VAL A 521 39.67 1.84 -5.63
N TRP A 522 38.61 1.04 -5.43
CA TRP A 522 38.56 -0.36 -5.86
C TRP A 522 38.74 -0.51 -7.37
N ALA A 523 38.11 0.34 -8.19
CA ALA A 523 38.32 0.33 -9.63
C ALA A 523 39.78 0.67 -10.03
N LYS A 524 40.51 1.45 -9.23
CA LYS A 524 41.94 1.71 -9.45
C LYS A 524 42.82 0.56 -8.97
N GLU A 525 42.43 -0.16 -7.93
CA GLU A 525 43.13 -1.33 -7.42
C GLU A 525 42.97 -2.55 -8.33
N GLU A 526 41.76 -2.83 -8.82
CA GLU A 526 41.51 -3.87 -9.83
C GLU A 526 42.31 -3.60 -11.13
N ASN A 527 42.41 -2.33 -11.54
CA ASN A 527 43.24 -1.93 -12.68
C ASN A 527 44.74 -2.10 -12.40
N LYS A 528 45.21 -1.84 -11.17
CA LYS A 528 46.60 -2.09 -10.77
C LYS A 528 46.94 -3.58 -10.65
N GLU A 529 46.02 -4.41 -10.15
CA GLU A 529 46.18 -5.87 -10.13
C GLU A 529 46.19 -6.43 -11.56
N ALA A 530 45.33 -5.93 -12.45
CA ALA A 530 45.37 -6.27 -13.87
C ALA A 530 46.69 -5.83 -14.55
N GLU A 531 47.22 -4.64 -14.23
CA GLU A 531 48.53 -4.17 -14.70
C GLU A 531 49.70 -5.01 -14.12
N CYS A 532 49.62 -5.44 -12.85
CA CYS A 532 50.60 -6.35 -12.23
C CYS A 532 50.57 -7.75 -12.86
N LEU A 533 49.39 -8.28 -13.19
CA LEU A 533 49.23 -9.58 -13.86
C LEU A 533 49.71 -9.56 -15.33
N LEU A 534 49.76 -8.37 -15.96
CA LEU A 534 50.32 -8.17 -17.30
C LEU A 534 51.82 -7.80 -17.28
N GLY A 535 52.42 -7.64 -16.10
CA GLY A 535 53.78 -7.11 -15.90
C GLY A 535 54.93 -8.12 -15.96
N GLU A 536 54.67 -9.43 -16.02
CA GLU A 536 55.73 -10.45 -16.18
C GLU A 536 55.61 -11.21 -17.51
N SER A 537 56.16 -10.62 -18.57
CA SER A 537 56.83 -11.41 -19.62
C SER A 537 58.00 -10.62 -20.21
N SER A 538 59.21 -11.02 -19.78
CA SER A 538 60.47 -10.57 -20.33
C SER A 538 60.67 -11.09 -21.76
N SER A 539 60.86 -10.16 -22.69
CA SER A 539 61.68 -10.23 -23.91
C SER A 539 61.80 -11.56 -24.66
N TYR A 540 61.14 -11.64 -25.83
CA TYR A 540 61.78 -12.13 -27.06
C TYR A 540 61.31 -11.31 -28.26
N ASN A 541 62.28 -10.60 -28.88
CA ASN A 541 62.13 -9.87 -30.13
C ASN A 541 61.84 -10.83 -31.29
N TYR A 542 60.81 -10.56 -32.08
CA TYR A 542 60.82 -10.81 -33.52
C TYR A 542 60.07 -9.68 -34.23
N GLU A 543 60.77 -9.05 -35.17
CA GLU A 543 60.23 -8.01 -36.05
C GLU A 543 59.32 -8.60 -37.14
N SER A 544 58.27 -7.84 -37.45
CA SER A 544 57.86 -7.37 -38.78
C SER A 544 56.42 -7.67 -39.25
N ASN A 545 55.79 -6.54 -39.63
CA ASN A 545 54.74 -6.32 -40.62
C ASN A 545 53.23 -6.44 -40.26
N THR A 546 52.69 -5.26 -39.93
CA THR A 546 51.56 -4.58 -40.61
C THR A 546 50.37 -5.43 -41.11
N LYS A 547 49.21 -5.26 -40.48
CA LYS A 547 48.10 -4.41 -40.98
C LYS A 547 46.93 -4.40 -39.99
N MET A 548 46.36 -3.21 -39.84
CA MET A 548 45.21 -2.87 -39.01
C MET A 548 43.94 -3.07 -39.84
N GLU A 549 43.01 -3.91 -39.38
CA GLU A 549 41.60 -3.87 -39.78
C GLU A 549 40.73 -4.57 -38.73
N GLN A 550 39.52 -4.05 -38.60
CA GLN A 550 38.63 -4.11 -37.43
C GLN A 550 38.04 -5.50 -37.19
N MET A 551 37.97 -5.90 -35.93
CA MET A 551 37.38 -7.17 -35.49
C MET A 551 36.00 -6.91 -34.88
N GLU A 552 34.96 -7.41 -35.55
CA GLU A 552 33.61 -7.54 -35.02
C GLU A 552 33.60 -8.55 -33.88
N THR A 553 33.05 -8.15 -32.73
CA THR A 553 32.90 -9.01 -31.55
C THR A 553 31.79 -10.02 -31.74
N TYR A 554 32.17 -11.30 -31.78
CA TYR A 554 31.28 -12.46 -31.72
C TYR A 554 30.64 -12.59 -30.33
N THR A 555 29.31 -12.66 -30.29
CA THR A 555 28.52 -13.02 -29.11
C THR A 555 28.56 -14.54 -28.92
N VAL A 556 29.14 -15.02 -27.81
CA VAL A 556 29.08 -16.43 -27.42
C VAL A 556 27.78 -16.68 -26.66
N HIS A 557 26.85 -17.39 -27.30
CA HIS A 557 25.73 -18.04 -26.63
C HIS A 557 26.20 -19.38 -26.07
N THR A 558 26.14 -19.55 -24.74
CA THR A 558 26.25 -20.86 -24.09
C THR A 558 24.85 -21.31 -23.65
N THR A 559 24.32 -22.30 -24.37
CA THR A 559 23.19 -23.13 -23.97
C THR A 559 23.72 -24.35 -23.21
N PHE A 560 23.06 -24.72 -22.11
CA PHE A 560 23.20 -26.03 -21.48
C PHE A 560 21.81 -26.66 -21.33
N ASP A 561 21.63 -27.81 -21.98
CA ASP A 561 20.56 -28.78 -21.72
C ASP A 561 21.18 -30.01 -21.03
N ILE A 562 20.31 -30.84 -20.42
CA ILE A 562 20.48 -32.20 -19.81
C ILE A 562 20.10 -32.14 -18.31
N GLU A 563 19.19 -32.94 -17.72
CA GLU A 563 18.41 -34.12 -18.14
C GLU A 563 17.19 -34.28 -17.22
N GLN A 564 16.08 -34.82 -17.75
CA GLN A 564 14.96 -35.34 -16.97
C GLN A 564 15.38 -36.60 -16.21
N ALA A 565 15.18 -36.62 -14.89
CA ALA A 565 15.09 -37.85 -14.12
C ALA A 565 13.62 -38.11 -13.74
N SER A 566 13.04 -39.09 -14.41
CA SER A 566 11.76 -39.70 -14.08
C SER A 566 11.84 -40.59 -12.84
N THR A 567 10.75 -40.58 -12.06
CA THR A 567 10.20 -41.66 -11.21
C THR A 567 11.01 -42.17 -10.00
N LEU A 568 10.44 -41.98 -8.81
CA LEU A 568 10.10 -43.11 -7.92
C LEU A 568 8.99 -42.71 -6.95
N SER A 569 7.87 -43.41 -7.09
CA SER A 569 6.82 -43.59 -6.10
C SER A 569 7.34 -44.37 -4.90
N ILE A 570 7.02 -43.88 -3.69
CA ILE A 570 6.14 -44.50 -2.67
C ILE A 570 5.72 -43.39 -1.72
#